data_AF-A0A378AYN5-F1
#
_entry.id   AF-A0A378AYN5-F1
#
_cell.length_a   1.000
_cell.length_b   1.000
_cell.length_c   1.000
_cell.angle_alpha   90.00
_cell.angle_beta   90.00
_cell.angle_gamma   90.00
#
_symmetry.space_group_name_H-M   'P 1'
#
loop_
_entity.id
_entity.type
_entity.pdbx_description
1 polymer ?
#
loop_
_entity_poly.entity_id
_entity_poly.type
_entity_poly.pdbx_seq_one_letter_code
_entity_poly.pdbx_strand_id
1 'polypeptide(L)'
;MAGGTYSNIVGDIATDKGEPWFLIDESQVLKPILYQKRRAFNFQALDDLSSDHTFKNNEFLYGVDGRCNVGFGFWQTACGSRAPLTVANYEAAVKVLQGMKRDSGSPLGIRPTTLVVGPNNRAAAKKIIDAMLVDGGNSNIYYKDVEIVDSRLSPPRRNRQSAF
;
A
#
# COMPACT_ATOMS: atom_id res chain seq x y z
N MET A 1 15.01 20.36 -14.63
CA MET A 1 15.02 18.87 -14.68
C MET A 1 16.46 18.38 -14.78
N ALA A 2 17.25 18.49 -13.70
CA ALA A 2 18.59 17.91 -13.66
C ALA A 2 18.54 16.39 -13.94
N GLY A 3 19.31 15.94 -14.93
CA GLY A 3 19.22 14.63 -15.58
C GLY A 3 19.75 13.43 -14.79
N GLY A 4 19.12 13.11 -13.65
CA GLY A 4 19.25 11.81 -13.00
C GLY A 4 17.98 10.98 -13.17
N THR A 5 18.11 9.71 -13.54
CA THR A 5 16.99 8.76 -13.44
C THR A 5 16.76 8.41 -11.98
N TYR A 6 15.61 8.79 -11.43
CA TYR A 6 15.21 8.35 -10.09
C TYR A 6 14.40 7.07 -10.19
N SER A 7 14.80 6.05 -9.43
CA SER A 7 14.04 4.83 -9.22
C SER A 7 13.48 4.84 -7.81
N ASN A 8 12.16 4.70 -7.66
CA ASN A 8 11.50 4.49 -6.38
C ASN A 8 11.34 3.00 -6.06
N ILE A 9 12.22 2.17 -6.62
CA ILE A 9 12.22 0.73 -6.46
C ILE A 9 13.52 0.30 -5.78
N VAL A 10 13.39 -0.52 -4.74
CA VAL A 10 14.53 -1.18 -4.08
C VAL A 10 14.60 -2.64 -4.53
N GLY A 11 15.79 -3.07 -4.96
CA GLY A 11 16.00 -4.39 -5.56
C GLY A 11 15.83 -4.37 -7.07
N ASP A 12 15.85 -5.55 -7.69
CA ASP A 12 15.70 -5.73 -9.13
C ASP A 12 14.37 -6.43 -9.45
N ILE A 13 13.45 -5.72 -10.10
CA ILE A 13 12.11 -6.25 -10.44
C ILE A 13 12.19 -7.47 -11.36
N ALA A 14 13.23 -7.61 -12.19
CA ALA A 14 13.36 -8.74 -13.10
C ALA A 14 13.64 -10.05 -12.34
N THR A 15 14.42 -9.95 -11.26
CA THR A 15 14.94 -11.09 -10.51
C THR A 15 14.14 -11.36 -9.23
N ASP A 16 13.73 -10.30 -8.53
CA ASP A 16 13.02 -10.39 -7.26
C ASP A 16 11.55 -10.75 -7.47
N LYS A 17 11.21 -12.01 -7.23
CA LYS A 17 9.83 -12.52 -7.36
C LYS A 17 9.09 -12.64 -6.04
N GLY A 18 9.65 -12.13 -4.95
CA GLY A 18 9.05 -12.12 -3.62
C GLY A 18 7.70 -11.38 -3.55
N GLU A 19 7.03 -11.54 -2.42
CA GLU A 19 5.82 -10.79 -2.12
C GLU A 19 6.17 -9.29 -2.02
N PRO A 20 5.45 -8.41 -2.74
CA PRO A 20 5.77 -6.99 -2.72
C PRO A 20 5.46 -6.37 -1.37
N TRP A 21 6.24 -5.35 -1.03
CA TRP A 21 5.98 -4.46 0.10
C TRP A 21 6.22 -3.02 -0.35
N PHE A 22 5.52 -2.09 0.30
CA PHE A 22 5.52 -0.69 -0.09
C PHE A 22 5.74 0.19 1.14
N LEU A 23 6.66 1.14 1.01
CA LEU A 23 6.90 2.17 2.00
C LEU A 23 6.31 3.48 1.49
N ILE A 24 5.43 4.09 2.27
CA ILE A 24 4.60 5.21 1.86
C ILE A 24 4.74 6.36 2.85
N ASP A 25 4.76 7.58 2.32
CA ASP A 25 4.54 8.82 3.08
C ASP A 25 3.09 9.28 2.93
N GLU A 26 2.35 9.29 4.04
CA GLU A 26 0.98 9.81 4.13
C GLU A 26 0.87 11.20 4.79
N SER A 27 1.99 11.79 5.21
CA SER A 27 2.02 13.10 5.87
C SER A 27 1.87 14.28 4.90
N GLN A 28 2.10 14.05 3.61
CA GLN A 28 1.99 15.07 2.58
C GLN A 28 0.53 15.41 2.25
N VAL A 29 0.30 16.62 1.75
CA VAL A 29 -1.02 17.09 1.30
C VAL A 29 -1.61 16.19 0.21
N LEU A 30 -0.75 15.69 -0.68
CA LEU A 30 -1.12 14.78 -1.76
C LEU A 30 -0.58 13.38 -1.45
N LYS A 31 -1.49 12.45 -1.16
CA LYS A 31 -1.17 11.03 -0.93
C LYS A 31 -0.85 10.30 -2.23
N PRO A 32 -0.04 9.23 -2.21
CA PRO A 32 0.30 8.47 -3.43
C PRO A 32 -0.90 7.77 -4.06
N ILE A 33 -1.91 7.41 -3.27
CA ILE A 33 -3.18 6.87 -3.76
C ILE A 33 -4.30 7.78 -3.26
N LEU A 34 -5.04 8.35 -4.18
CA LEU A 34 -6.20 9.19 -3.89
C LEU A 34 -7.47 8.42 -4.17
N TYR A 35 -8.26 8.22 -3.11
CA TYR A 35 -9.58 7.64 -3.23
C TYR A 35 -10.64 8.75 -3.23
N GLN A 36 -11.30 8.93 -4.36
CA GLN A 36 -12.33 9.94 -4.53
C GLN A 36 -13.72 9.28 -4.51
N LYS A 37 -14.47 9.51 -3.43
CA LYS A 37 -15.89 9.12 -3.34
C LYS A 37 -16.75 10.22 -4.00
N ARG A 38 -17.49 9.88 -5.07
CA ARG A 38 -18.45 10.78 -5.72
C ARG A 38 -19.88 10.58 -5.21
N ARG A 39 -20.24 9.33 -4.94
CA ARG A 39 -21.46 8.95 -4.22
C ARG A 39 -21.08 7.84 -3.24
N ALA A 40 -21.42 8.01 -1.97
CA ALA A 40 -21.19 6.98 -0.98
C ALA A 40 -21.95 5.70 -1.38
N PHE A 41 -21.35 4.54 -1.10
CA PHE A 41 -22.03 3.27 -1.35
C PHE A 41 -23.23 3.17 -0.43
N ASN A 42 -24.42 3.13 -1.03
CA ASN A 42 -25.66 2.88 -0.32
C ASN A 42 -26.05 1.43 -0.53
N PHE A 43 -26.07 0.66 0.56
CA PHE A 43 -26.57 -0.70 0.54
C PHE A 43 -28.10 -0.64 0.68
N GLN A 44 -28.79 -1.17 -0.32
CA GLN A 44 -30.24 -1.27 -0.32
C GLN A 44 -30.62 -2.75 -0.34
N ALA A 45 -31.35 -3.15 0.70
CA ALA A 45 -31.95 -4.47 0.78
C ALA A 45 -33.46 -4.33 0.59
N LEU A 46 -34.02 -5.17 -0.29
CA LEU A 46 -35.45 -5.43 -0.42
C LEU A 46 -35.68 -6.83 0.13
N ASP A 47 -35.63 -6.95 1.46
CA ASP A 47 -35.74 -8.20 2.22
C ASP A 47 -37.04 -8.31 3.04
N ASP A 48 -37.98 -7.37 2.83
CA ASP A 48 -39.26 -7.39 3.50
C ASP A 48 -40.22 -8.42 2.87
N LEU A 49 -40.77 -9.29 3.72
CA LEU A 49 -41.82 -10.26 3.36
C LEU A 49 -43.13 -9.59 2.93
N SER A 50 -43.34 -8.33 3.29
CA SER A 50 -44.52 -7.56 2.87
C SER A 50 -44.38 -6.97 1.46
N SER A 51 -43.19 -7.06 0.85
CA SER A 51 -42.94 -6.49 -0.46
C SER A 51 -43.62 -7.29 -1.57
N ASP A 52 -44.26 -6.58 -2.51
CA ASP A 52 -44.96 -7.19 -3.66
C ASP A 52 -44.00 -8.05 -4.52
N HIS A 53 -42.72 -7.67 -4.59
CA HIS A 53 -41.70 -8.45 -5.31
C HIS A 53 -41.40 -9.77 -4.61
N THR A 54 -41.15 -9.75 -3.29
CA THR A 54 -40.87 -10.97 -2.53
C THR A 54 -42.08 -11.91 -2.53
N PHE A 55 -43.30 -11.37 -2.40
CA PHE A 55 -44.52 -12.19 -2.43
C PHE A 55 -44.75 -12.87 -3.78
N LYS A 56 -44.50 -12.17 -4.90
CA LYS A 56 -44.72 -12.72 -6.25
C LYS A 56 -43.62 -13.67 -6.72
N ASN A 57 -42.36 -13.36 -6.38
CA ASN A 57 -41.21 -14.04 -6.96
C ASN A 57 -40.44 -14.91 -5.94
N ASN A 58 -40.79 -14.87 -4.64
CA ASN A 58 -40.07 -15.57 -3.56
C ASN A 58 -38.55 -15.31 -3.55
N GLU A 59 -38.15 -14.08 -3.90
CA GLU A 59 -36.74 -13.65 -3.94
C GLU A 59 -36.53 -12.39 -3.10
N PHE A 60 -35.33 -12.28 -2.51
CA PHE A 60 -34.85 -11.08 -1.82
C PHE A 60 -33.75 -10.41 -2.65
N LEU A 61 -33.86 -9.09 -2.81
CA LEU A 61 -32.97 -8.31 -3.65
C LEU A 61 -31.97 -7.54 -2.78
N TYR A 62 -30.70 -7.61 -3.17
CA TYR A 62 -29.64 -6.83 -2.54
C TYR A 62 -28.92 -6.03 -3.62
N GLY A 63 -28.91 -4.72 -3.46
CA GLY A 63 -28.29 -3.78 -4.38
C GLY A 63 -27.30 -2.87 -3.67
N VAL A 64 -26.26 -2.46 -4.40
CA VAL A 64 -25.34 -1.40 -3.97
C VAL A 64 -25.24 -0.39 -5.10
N ASP A 65 -25.66 0.85 -4.85
CA ASP A 65 -25.32 1.99 -5.72
C ASP A 65 -24.21 2.81 -5.06
N GLY A 66 -23.15 3.06 -5.81
CA GLY A 66 -22.09 3.96 -5.40
C GLY A 66 -21.18 4.28 -6.57
N ARG A 67 -20.51 5.43 -6.48
CA ARG A 67 -19.55 5.85 -7.51
C ARG A 67 -18.30 6.37 -6.84
N CYS A 68 -17.19 5.74 -7.16
CA CYS A 68 -15.86 6.17 -6.72
C CYS A 68 -14.86 6.15 -7.88
N ASN A 69 -13.77 6.87 -7.71
CA ASN A 69 -12.60 6.81 -8.57
C ASN A 69 -11.35 6.63 -7.71
N VAL A 70 -10.30 6.06 -8.29
CA VAL A 70 -8.97 5.94 -7.69
C VAL A 70 -7.98 6.59 -8.63
N GLY A 71 -7.16 7.50 -8.11
CA GLY A 71 -6.08 8.15 -8.85
C GLY A 71 -4.74 7.92 -8.17
N PHE A 72 -3.67 7.98 -8.97
CA PHE A 72 -2.31 8.02 -8.45
C PHE A 72 -1.90 9.47 -8.21
N GLY A 73 -1.29 9.70 -7.05
CA GLY A 73 -0.69 10.98 -6.69
C GLY A 73 0.75 11.06 -7.17
N PHE A 74 1.57 11.74 -6.37
CA PHE A 74 2.99 11.87 -6.66
C PHE A 74 3.73 10.55 -6.50
N TRP A 75 4.63 10.26 -7.44
CA TRP A 75 5.45 9.06 -7.40
C TRP A 75 6.53 9.14 -6.32
N GLN A 76 6.93 10.36 -5.92
CA GLN A 76 7.97 10.56 -4.91
C GLN A 76 7.53 10.11 -3.50
N THR A 77 6.23 10.00 -3.22
CA THR A 77 5.70 9.68 -1.88
C THR A 77 5.55 8.18 -1.61
N ALA A 78 5.99 7.33 -2.53
CA ALA A 78 5.92 5.88 -2.36
C ALA A 78 7.15 5.19 -2.97
N CYS A 79 7.67 4.19 -2.25
CA CYS A 79 8.71 3.30 -2.68
C CYS A 79 8.22 1.85 -2.61
N GLY A 80 8.52 1.04 -3.61
CA GLY A 80 8.13 -0.36 -3.67
C GLY A 80 9.32 -1.29 -3.79
N SER A 81 9.19 -2.51 -3.28
CA SER A 81 10.21 -3.54 -3.46
C SER A 81 9.59 -4.92 -3.49
N ARG A 82 10.26 -5.84 -4.19
CA ARG A 82 9.95 -7.29 -4.24
C ARG A 82 11.06 -8.13 -3.62
N ALA A 83 12.15 -7.49 -3.19
CA ALA A 83 13.23 -8.12 -2.46
C ALA A 83 12.73 -8.55 -1.07
N PRO A 84 13.37 -9.52 -0.40
CA PRO A 84 12.98 -9.91 0.95
C PRO A 84 13.00 -8.72 1.91
N LEU A 85 12.00 -8.62 2.79
CA LEU A 85 11.92 -7.54 3.77
C LEU A 85 12.95 -7.76 4.89
N THR A 86 14.10 -7.09 4.76
CA THR A 86 15.21 -7.10 5.72
C THR A 86 15.50 -5.67 6.20
N VAL A 87 16.24 -5.52 7.31
CA VAL A 87 16.63 -4.20 7.83
C VAL A 87 17.41 -3.40 6.77
N ALA A 88 18.34 -4.03 6.06
CA ALA A 88 19.12 -3.38 5.01
C ALA A 88 18.25 -2.86 3.86
N ASN A 89 17.25 -3.66 3.43
CA ASN A 89 16.35 -3.27 2.36
C ASN A 89 15.36 -2.18 2.81
N TYR A 90 14.92 -2.21 4.07
CA TYR A 90 14.11 -1.15 4.67
C TYR A 90 14.88 0.17 4.69
N GLU A 91 16.12 0.18 5.18
CA GLU A 91 16.97 1.37 5.19
C GLU A 91 17.23 1.93 3.79
N ALA A 92 17.44 1.04 2.80
CA ALA A 92 17.58 1.45 1.41
C ALA A 92 16.32 2.16 0.91
N ALA A 93 15.13 1.66 1.24
CA ALA A 93 13.86 2.27 0.87
C ALA A 93 13.65 3.64 1.53
N VAL A 94 13.98 3.76 2.82
CA VAL A 94 13.94 5.04 3.54
C VAL A 94 14.88 6.06 2.90
N LYS A 95 16.11 5.66 2.56
CA LYS A 95 17.10 6.52 1.89
C LYS A 95 16.65 6.97 0.51
N VAL A 96 16.00 6.10 -0.27
CA VAL A 96 15.46 6.46 -1.59
C VAL A 96 14.39 7.55 -1.45
N LEU A 97 13.45 7.41 -0.51
CA LEU A 97 12.39 8.39 -0.28
C LEU A 97 12.92 9.72 0.26
N GLN A 98 13.78 9.69 1.28
CA GLN A 98 14.35 10.89 1.89
C GLN A 98 15.40 11.58 1.00
N GLY A 99 16.05 10.82 0.10
CA GLY A 99 17.08 11.31 -0.81
C GLY A 99 16.54 12.13 -1.98
N MET A 100 15.22 12.14 -2.21
CA MET A 100 14.62 12.91 -3.31
C MET A 100 14.66 14.41 -3.02
N LYS A 101 15.22 15.15 -3.99
CA LYS A 101 15.39 16.61 -3.92
C LYS A 101 14.58 17.29 -5.02
N ARG A 102 14.19 18.53 -4.78
CA ARG A 102 13.62 19.43 -5.80
C ARG A 102 14.69 19.84 -6.80
N ASP A 103 14.29 20.39 -7.95
CA ASP A 103 15.21 20.96 -8.95
C ASP A 103 16.09 22.09 -8.36
N SER A 104 15.63 22.73 -7.28
CA SER A 104 16.38 23.73 -6.50
C SER A 104 17.43 23.14 -5.54
N GLY A 105 17.58 21.81 -5.49
CA GLY A 105 18.48 21.11 -4.56
C GLY A 105 17.97 20.97 -3.12
N SER A 106 16.83 21.58 -2.79
CA SER A 106 16.20 21.47 -1.46
C SER A 106 15.54 20.09 -1.28
N PRO A 107 15.54 19.51 -0.06
CA PRO A 107 14.85 18.26 0.22
C PRO A 107 13.34 18.39 -0.04
N LEU A 108 12.70 17.32 -0.51
CA LEU A 108 11.25 17.33 -0.71
C LEU A 108 10.46 17.27 0.62
N GLY A 109 11.13 16.90 1.72
CA GLY A 109 10.52 16.77 3.05
C GLY A 109 9.71 15.48 3.21
N ILE A 110 10.00 14.46 2.41
CA ILE A 110 9.34 13.16 2.48
C ILE A 110 9.77 12.43 3.74
N ARG A 111 8.80 11.93 4.50
CA ARG A 111 9.04 11.07 5.66
C ARG A 111 8.17 9.83 5.57
N PRO A 112 8.75 8.62 5.48
CA PRO A 112 7.95 7.40 5.54
C PRO A 112 7.09 7.37 6.80
N THR A 113 5.80 7.04 6.65
CA THR A 113 4.86 6.91 7.77
C THR A 113 4.22 5.54 7.83
N THR A 114 4.05 4.89 6.69
CA THR A 114 3.25 3.67 6.57
C THR A 114 4.02 2.62 5.77
N LEU A 115 4.12 1.41 6.33
CA LEU A 115 4.64 0.22 5.65
C LEU A 115 3.49 -0.73 5.33
N VAL A 116 3.21 -0.90 4.04
CA VAL A 116 2.20 -1.84 3.54
C VAL A 116 2.85 -3.16 3.19
N VAL A 117 2.40 -4.24 3.81
CA VAL A 117 2.91 -5.59 3.58
C VAL A 117 1.79 -6.57 3.26
N GLY A 118 2.15 -7.62 2.52
CA GLY A 118 1.32 -8.81 2.38
C GLY A 118 1.53 -9.81 3.52
N PRO A 119 0.70 -10.87 3.59
CA PRO A 119 0.69 -11.83 4.68
C PRO A 119 2.02 -12.54 4.94
N ASN A 120 2.83 -12.84 3.92
CA ASN A 120 4.10 -13.55 4.11
C ASN A 120 5.19 -12.63 4.68
N ASN A 121 5.15 -11.33 4.36
CA ASN A 121 6.08 -10.33 4.90
C ASN A 121 5.68 -9.80 6.28
N ARG A 122 4.48 -10.13 6.78
CA ARG A 122 3.95 -9.64 8.06
C ARG A 122 4.86 -9.93 9.25
N ALA A 123 5.39 -11.15 9.36
CA ALA A 123 6.26 -11.54 10.46
C ALA A 123 7.58 -10.75 10.44
N ALA A 124 8.17 -10.57 9.25
CA ALA A 124 9.37 -9.76 9.06
C ALA A 124 9.12 -8.29 9.41
N ALA A 125 7.98 -7.73 8.97
CA ALA A 125 7.60 -6.35 9.28
C ALA A 125 7.48 -6.13 10.79
N LYS A 126 6.76 -7.01 11.49
CA LYS A 126 6.64 -6.94 12.96
C LYS A 126 7.99 -7.07 13.66
N LYS A 127 8.89 -7.92 13.15
CA LYS A 127 10.24 -8.04 13.72
C LYS A 127 11.05 -6.75 13.56
N ILE A 128 10.90 -6.04 12.45
CA ILE A 128 11.66 -4.81 12.19
C ILE A 128 11.06 -3.61 12.94
N ILE A 129 9.73 -3.48 12.98
CA ILE A 129 9.05 -2.27 13.45
C ILE A 129 8.45 -2.41 14.86
N ASP A 130 7.89 -3.57 15.21
CA ASP A 130 7.19 -3.77 16.49
C ASP A 130 8.05 -4.48 17.55
N ALA A 131 9.17 -5.08 17.18
CA ALA A 131 10.06 -5.70 18.17
C ALA A 131 10.86 -4.63 18.92
N MET A 132 10.78 -4.61 20.24
CA MET A 132 11.59 -3.72 21.07
C MET A 132 13.07 -4.10 21.11
N LEU A 133 13.36 -5.40 20.91
CA LEU A 133 14.70 -5.96 21.00
C LEU A 133 15.06 -6.69 19.70
N VAL A 134 16.32 -6.57 19.30
CA VAL A 134 16.91 -7.33 18.19
C VAL A 134 17.49 -8.64 18.73
N ASP A 135 17.70 -9.64 17.87
CA ASP A 135 18.33 -10.92 18.23
C ASP A 135 19.67 -10.67 18.96
N GLY A 136 19.69 -10.88 20.28
CA GLY A 136 20.85 -10.59 21.13
C GLY A 136 20.60 -9.57 22.26
N GLY A 137 19.39 -9.02 22.38
CA GLY A 137 19.00 -8.17 23.52
C GLY A 137 19.33 -6.67 23.37
N ASN A 138 19.85 -6.26 22.22
CA ASN A 138 20.05 -4.84 21.91
C ASN A 138 18.72 -4.15 21.59
N SER A 139 18.60 -2.86 21.91
CA SER A 139 17.44 -2.05 21.59
C SER A 139 17.28 -1.88 20.08
N ASN A 140 16.06 -2.07 19.58
CA ASN A 140 15.75 -1.86 18.17
C ASN A 140 15.58 -0.36 17.88
N ILE A 141 16.36 0.16 16.92
CA ILE A 141 16.34 1.56 16.51
C ILE A 141 15.04 1.90 15.76
N TYR A 142 14.46 0.94 15.04
CA TYR A 142 13.27 1.13 14.20
C TYR A 142 11.95 0.85 14.92
N TYR A 143 12.00 0.72 16.25
CA TYR A 143 10.82 0.45 17.04
C TYR A 143 9.78 1.58 16.89
N LYS A 144 8.60 1.25 16.33
CA LYS A 144 7.51 2.18 16.02
C LYS A 144 7.86 3.34 15.08
N ASP A 145 8.83 3.13 14.19
CA ASP A 145 9.21 4.14 13.19
C ASP A 145 8.07 4.43 12.18
N VAL A 146 7.34 3.38 11.76
CA VAL A 146 6.21 3.48 10.81
C VAL A 146 5.02 2.62 11.26
N GLU A 147 3.82 2.95 10.76
CA GLU A 147 2.62 2.14 10.96
C GLU A 147 2.59 0.96 9.98
N ILE A 148 2.36 -0.27 10.46
CA ILE A 148 2.22 -1.46 9.62
C ILE A 148 0.77 -1.62 9.17
N VAL A 149 0.55 -1.64 7.86
CA VAL A 149 -0.73 -2.02 7.24
C VAL A 149 -0.61 -3.43 6.67
N ASP A 150 -1.30 -4.36 7.32
CA ASP A 150 -1.37 -5.77 6.91
C ASP A 150 -2.51 -5.96 5.90
N SER A 151 -2.15 -6.13 4.62
CA SER A 151 -3.12 -6.38 3.56
C SER A 151 -3.47 -7.87 3.51
N ARG A 152 -4.69 -8.23 3.94
CA ARG A 152 -5.13 -9.63 4.04
C ARG A 152 -5.29 -10.37 2.69
N LEU A 153 -5.15 -9.68 1.56
CA LEU A 153 -5.13 -10.30 0.23
C LEU A 153 -4.51 -9.34 -0.81
N SER A 154 -3.18 -9.36 -0.99
CA SER A 154 -2.56 -8.87 -2.22
C SER A 154 -2.31 -10.08 -3.12
N PRO A 155 -3.25 -10.49 -3.99
CA PRO A 155 -2.99 -11.60 -4.89
C PRO A 155 -1.75 -11.27 -5.76
N PRO A 156 -0.79 -12.20 -5.91
CA PRO A 156 0.28 -12.02 -6.89
C PRO A 156 -0.35 -11.76 -8.25
N ARG A 157 0.20 -10.82 -9.04
CA ARG A 157 -0.33 -10.47 -10.36
C ARG A 157 -0.56 -11.76 -11.15
N ARG A 158 -1.83 -12.14 -11.32
CA ARG A 158 -2.22 -13.20 -12.25
C ARG A 158 -1.79 -12.71 -13.62
N ASN A 159 -0.73 -13.31 -14.19
CA ASN A 159 -0.33 -13.05 -15.56
C ASN A 159 -1.57 -13.26 -16.45
N ARG A 160 -2.15 -12.16 -16.94
CA ARG A 160 -3.12 -12.22 -18.03
C ARG A 160 -2.31 -12.46 -19.30
N GLN A 161 -1.92 -13.71 -19.52
CA GLN A 161 -1.67 -14.13 -20.89
C GLN A 161 -3.03 -14.28 -21.57
N SER A 162 -3.17 -13.48 -22.63
CA SER A 162 -4.15 -13.51 -23.72
C SER A 162 -5.09 -14.73 -23.76
N ALA A 163 -6.39 -14.45 -23.73
CA ALA A 163 -7.37 -15.27 -24.44
C ALA A 163 -8.09 -14.35 -25.43
N PHE A 164 -8.02 -14.74 -26.71
CA PHE A 164 -8.92 -14.32 -27.77
C PHE A 164 -10.37 -14.71 -27.41
#